data_AF-A0A8J6RXA8-F1
#
_entry.id   AF-A0A8J6RXA8-F1
#
_cell.length_a   1.000
_cell.length_b   1.000
_cell.length_c   1.000
_cell.angle_alpha   90.00
_cell.angle_beta   90.00
_cell.angle_gamma   90.00
#
_symmetry.space_group_name_H-M   'P 1'
#
loop_
_entity.id
_entity.type
_entity.pdbx_description
1 polymer ?
#
loop_
_entity_poly.entity_id
_entity_poly.type
_entity_poly.pdbx_seq_one_letter_code
_entity_poly.pdbx_strand_id
1 'polypeptide(L)'
;MSNFSRWSSASVALLTFGVAVGTILPLVTSDSQKVIAAPESATSFPDIQDHWASPFIKALAEKNILTGYLNGTYRPNKTLARDEFAAIIRQAFNQNQVAQIPSGSIYKDVPVGYWTAPAIEEAYQTGFMTGYPGGFFRPKEEVSKVQAIVSLAEVLDGSSSPPTASK
;
A
#
# COMPACT_ATOMS: atom_id res chain seq x y z
N MET A 1 19.70 -48.50 -4.56
CA MET A 1 19.34 -48.27 -3.14
C MET A 1 17.92 -47.75 -3.13
N SER A 2 16.98 -48.68 -3.13
CA SER A 2 15.55 -48.45 -3.22
C SER A 2 14.95 -48.60 -1.83
N ASN A 3 14.32 -47.55 -1.31
CA ASN A 3 13.58 -47.60 -0.05
C ASN A 3 12.10 -47.34 -0.33
N PHE A 4 11.32 -48.42 -0.34
CA PHE A 4 9.86 -48.40 -0.20
C PHE A 4 9.53 -49.11 1.11
N SER A 5 9.00 -48.38 2.09
CA SER A 5 8.44 -48.92 3.33
C SER A 5 6.98 -48.49 3.40
N ARG A 6 6.08 -49.32 2.86
CA ARG A 6 5.26 -50.35 3.54
C ARG A 6 4.10 -49.76 4.36
N TRP A 7 2.96 -49.70 3.66
CA TRP A 7 1.58 -49.63 4.18
C TRP A 7 1.32 -50.81 5.14
N SER A 8 0.68 -50.55 6.28
CA SER A 8 0.04 -51.59 7.10
C SER A 8 -1.45 -51.28 7.27
N SER A 9 -2.28 -52.22 6.81
CA SER A 9 -3.73 -52.29 7.01
C SER A 9 -4.02 -53.44 7.98
N ALA A 10 -4.95 -53.25 8.92
CA ALA A 10 -5.69 -54.26 9.70
C ALA A 10 -6.16 -53.58 11.01
N SER A 11 -7.36 -53.71 11.56
CA SER A 11 -8.52 -54.58 11.30
C SER A 11 -9.76 -53.90 11.91
N VAL A 12 -10.92 -54.16 11.29
CA VAL A 12 -12.24 -53.78 11.81
C VAL A 12 -12.64 -54.77 12.91
N ALA A 13 -13.10 -54.25 14.05
CA ALA A 13 -13.89 -55.01 15.02
C ALA A 13 -15.11 -54.17 15.40
N LEU A 14 -16.29 -54.61 14.95
CA LEU A 14 -17.61 -54.17 15.41
C LEU A 14 -17.95 -54.88 16.73
N LEU A 15 -18.58 -54.18 17.69
CA LEU A 15 -19.57 -54.70 18.67
C LEU A 15 -20.09 -53.49 19.51
N THR A 16 -21.14 -52.80 19.04
CA THR A 16 -22.56 -52.82 19.50
C THR A 16 -22.93 -52.15 20.84
N PHE A 17 -24.03 -51.39 20.73
CA PHE A 17 -25.06 -50.98 21.71
C PHE A 17 -24.86 -49.70 22.57
N GLY A 18 -25.77 -48.74 22.36
CA GLY A 18 -26.02 -47.61 23.26
C GLY A 18 -26.97 -46.57 22.64
N VAL A 19 -28.26 -46.69 22.94
CA VAL A 19 -29.35 -45.78 22.55
C VAL A 19 -29.24 -44.44 23.29
N ALA A 20 -29.50 -43.31 22.60
CA ALA A 20 -30.21 -42.16 23.17
C ALA A 20 -30.72 -41.23 22.07
N VAL A 21 -32.05 -41.13 21.95
CA VAL A 21 -32.74 -40.06 21.22
C VAL A 21 -32.60 -38.78 22.02
N GLY A 22 -32.13 -37.71 21.38
CA GLY A 22 -32.12 -36.36 21.95
C GLY A 22 -32.08 -35.35 20.82
N THR A 23 -33.21 -34.73 20.51
CA THR A 23 -33.27 -33.57 19.62
C THR A 23 -32.65 -32.37 20.34
N ILE A 24 -31.34 -32.20 20.16
CA ILE A 24 -30.67 -30.95 20.52
C ILE A 24 -30.98 -29.92 19.45
N LEU A 25 -31.75 -28.89 19.82
CA LEU A 25 -31.81 -27.64 19.08
C LEU A 25 -30.38 -27.09 18.95
N PRO A 26 -29.93 -26.62 17.78
CA PRO A 26 -28.71 -25.83 17.74
C PRO A 26 -29.04 -24.49 18.38
N LEU A 27 -28.70 -24.33 19.66
CA LEU A 27 -28.54 -22.99 20.23
C LEU A 27 -27.25 -22.43 19.64
N VAL A 28 -27.36 -21.76 18.49
CA VAL A 28 -26.36 -20.79 18.03
C VAL A 28 -26.27 -19.74 19.13
N THR A 29 -25.29 -19.90 20.01
CA THR A 29 -24.85 -18.80 20.85
C THR A 29 -24.08 -17.89 19.92
N SER A 30 -24.70 -16.77 19.54
CA SER A 30 -24.03 -15.64 18.90
C SER A 30 -22.97 -15.11 19.87
N ASP A 31 -21.82 -15.78 19.88
CA ASP A 31 -20.65 -15.25 20.55
C ASP A 31 -20.28 -13.96 19.84
N SER A 32 -20.06 -12.94 20.65
CA SER A 32 -19.89 -11.56 20.22
C SER A 32 -18.61 -11.46 19.41
N GLN A 33 -18.73 -11.66 18.10
CA GLN A 33 -17.72 -11.29 17.15
C GLN A 33 -17.63 -9.76 17.23
N LYS A 34 -16.72 -9.28 18.08
CA LYS A 34 -16.11 -7.98 17.94
C LYS A 34 -15.43 -8.01 16.58
N VAL A 35 -16.22 -7.75 15.54
CA VAL A 35 -15.74 -7.42 14.22
C VAL A 35 -14.93 -6.15 14.46
N ILE A 36 -13.63 -6.33 14.64
CA ILE A 36 -12.68 -5.25 14.47
C ILE A 36 -12.82 -4.96 12.98
N ALA A 37 -13.77 -4.09 12.65
CA ALA A 37 -13.88 -3.53 11.33
C ALA A 37 -12.47 -3.07 10.97
N ALA A 38 -11.95 -3.59 9.87
CA ALA A 38 -10.87 -2.90 9.17
C ALA A 38 -11.29 -1.43 9.10
N PRO A 39 -10.40 -0.46 9.42
CA PRO A 39 -10.79 0.93 9.40
C PRO A 39 -11.42 1.20 8.04
N GLU A 40 -12.71 1.56 8.04
CA GLU A 40 -13.38 2.03 6.83
C GLU A 40 -12.46 3.09 6.24
N SER A 41 -12.03 2.88 4.99
CA SER A 41 -11.14 3.79 4.29
C SER A 41 -11.63 5.21 4.52
N ALA A 42 -10.80 6.02 5.18
CA ALA A 42 -11.10 7.40 5.49
C ALA A 42 -11.07 8.20 4.17
N THR A 43 -12.10 8.06 3.34
CA THR A 43 -12.17 8.63 1.99
C THR A 43 -12.46 10.14 2.01
N SER A 44 -12.56 10.76 3.19
CA SER A 44 -12.85 12.18 3.32
C SER A 44 -11.89 12.86 4.29
N PHE A 45 -11.02 13.70 3.75
CA PHE A 45 -10.16 14.59 4.53
C PHE A 45 -10.90 15.93 4.75
N PRO A 46 -11.10 16.39 5.99
CA PRO A 46 -11.83 17.64 6.25
C PRO A 46 -11.16 18.88 5.66
N ASP A 47 -9.82 18.87 5.56
CA ASP A 47 -9.00 20.00 5.12
C ASP A 47 -8.84 20.12 3.60
N ILE A 48 -9.59 19.31 2.83
CA ILE A 48 -9.60 19.39 1.36
C ILE A 48 -10.97 19.72 0.77
N GLN A 49 -12.04 19.91 1.56
CA GLN A 49 -13.40 20.04 1.03
C GLN A 49 -13.55 21.15 -0.03
N ASP A 50 -12.96 22.32 0.23
CA ASP A 50 -12.95 23.46 -0.69
C ASP A 50 -11.61 23.62 -1.45
N HIS A 51 -10.75 22.60 -1.42
CA HIS A 51 -9.44 22.66 -2.04
C HIS A 51 -9.53 22.22 -3.52
N TRP A 52 -8.96 23.01 -4.43
CA TRP A 52 -8.99 22.72 -5.87
C TRP A 52 -8.43 21.34 -6.25
N ALA A 53 -7.45 20.85 -5.49
CA ALA A 53 -6.86 19.52 -5.69
C ALA A 53 -7.67 18.36 -5.06
N SER A 54 -8.80 18.65 -4.42
CA SER A 54 -9.65 17.64 -3.79
C SER A 54 -10.00 16.45 -4.69
N PRO A 55 -10.42 16.63 -5.97
CA PRO A 55 -10.79 15.48 -6.80
C PRO A 55 -9.62 14.51 -7.00
N PHE A 56 -8.42 15.03 -7.25
CA PHE A 56 -7.21 14.22 -7.43
C PHE A 56 -6.82 13.48 -6.14
N ILE A 57 -6.85 14.17 -5.00
CA ILE A 57 -6.50 13.58 -3.71
C ILE A 57 -7.48 12.45 -3.36
N LYS A 58 -8.78 12.66 -3.56
CA LYS A 58 -9.82 11.65 -3.31
C LYS A 58 -9.64 10.44 -4.23
N ALA A 59 -9.45 10.67 -5.53
CA ALA A 59 -9.26 9.59 -6.50
C ALA A 59 -8.06 8.69 -6.16
N LEU A 60 -6.93 9.28 -5.71
CA LEU A 60 -5.78 8.49 -5.28
C LEU A 60 -5.97 7.82 -3.91
N ALA A 61 -6.71 8.44 -2.99
CA ALA A 61 -7.03 7.85 -1.70
C ALA A 61 -7.97 6.64 -1.85
N GLU A 62 -8.97 6.72 -2.73
CA GLU A 62 -9.85 5.60 -3.10
C GLU A 62 -9.08 4.41 -3.66
N LYS A 63 -7.98 4.68 -4.37
CA LYS A 63 -7.04 3.67 -4.86
C LYS A 63 -6.03 3.21 -3.80
N ASN A 64 -6.15 3.62 -2.53
CA ASN A 64 -5.16 3.31 -1.47
C ASN A 64 -3.71 3.72 -1.83
N ILE A 65 -3.55 4.76 -2.64
CA ILE A 65 -2.25 5.32 -3.04
C ILE A 65 -1.82 6.39 -2.02
N LEU A 66 -2.79 7.17 -1.55
CA LEU A 66 -2.58 8.22 -0.55
C LEU A 66 -3.22 7.87 0.77
N THR A 67 -2.49 8.17 1.84
CA THR A 67 -2.98 8.08 3.21
C THR A 67 -2.81 9.44 3.88
N GLY A 68 -3.83 9.88 4.60
CA GLY A 68 -3.75 11.08 5.42
C GLY A 68 -2.97 10.86 6.72
N TYR A 69 -2.93 11.91 7.54
CA TYR A 69 -2.38 11.86 8.88
C TYR A 69 -3.35 11.17 9.84
N LEU A 70 -2.83 10.70 10.98
CA LEU A 70 -3.60 10.02 12.02
C LEU A 70 -4.78 10.86 12.57
N ASN A 71 -4.69 12.19 12.46
CA ASN A 71 -5.75 13.12 12.85
C ASN A 71 -6.85 13.31 11.77
N GLY A 72 -6.82 12.53 10.68
CA GLY A 72 -7.80 12.59 9.60
C GLY A 72 -7.57 13.70 8.57
N THR A 73 -6.48 14.46 8.64
CA THR A 73 -6.15 15.53 7.66
C THR A 73 -5.23 15.03 6.54
N TYR A 74 -5.17 15.72 5.40
CA TYR A 74 -4.22 15.43 4.32
C TYR A 74 -3.08 16.45 4.21
N ARG A 75 -3.33 17.69 4.62
CA ARG A 75 -2.46 18.86 4.55
C ARG A 75 -1.96 19.11 3.13
N PRO A 76 -2.86 19.47 2.19
CA PRO A 76 -2.51 19.60 0.78
C PRO A 76 -1.43 20.67 0.54
N ASN A 77 -1.48 21.78 1.27
CA ASN A 77 -0.54 22.90 1.09
C ASN A 77 0.84 22.69 1.75
N LYS A 78 1.04 21.56 2.46
CA LYS A 78 2.37 21.24 3.01
C LYS A 78 3.25 20.71 1.88
N THR A 79 4.52 21.11 1.85
CA THR A 79 5.53 20.47 1.02
C THR A 79 5.71 18.99 1.36
N LEU A 80 6.27 18.25 0.41
CA LEU A 80 6.56 16.83 0.47
C LEU A 80 8.03 16.62 0.15
N ALA A 81 8.72 15.71 0.84
CA ALA A 81 10.10 15.39 0.47
C ALA A 81 10.15 14.53 -0.80
N ARG A 82 11.20 14.67 -1.62
CA ARG A 82 11.36 13.89 -2.88
C ARG A 82 11.32 12.39 -2.65
N ASP A 83 11.86 11.92 -1.53
CA ASP A 83 11.84 10.49 -1.17
C ASP A 83 10.43 9.98 -0.80
N GLU A 84 9.64 10.80 -0.10
CA GLU A 84 8.23 10.51 0.16
C GLU A 84 7.43 10.49 -1.14
N PHE A 85 7.73 11.39 -2.08
CA PHE A 85 7.10 11.35 -3.40
C PHE A 85 7.43 10.07 -4.17
N ALA A 86 8.69 9.62 -4.15
CA ALA A 86 9.08 8.35 -4.74
C ALA A 86 8.27 7.17 -4.15
N ALA A 87 8.05 7.18 -2.83
CA ALA A 87 7.23 6.16 -2.17
C ALA A 87 5.77 6.18 -2.67
N ILE A 88 5.20 7.36 -2.92
CA ILE A 88 3.84 7.50 -3.47
C ILE A 88 3.78 6.99 -4.92
N ILE A 89 4.78 7.30 -5.75
CA ILE A 89 4.87 6.75 -7.12
C ILE A 89 4.93 5.23 -7.07
N ARG A 90 5.79 4.67 -6.24
CA ARG A 90 5.89 3.22 -6.06
C ARG A 90 4.56 2.60 -5.64
N GLN A 91 3.88 3.20 -4.67
CA GLN A 91 2.56 2.74 -4.24
C GLN A 91 1.53 2.80 -5.37
N ALA A 92 1.59 3.81 -6.24
CA ALA A 92 0.67 3.97 -7.36
C ALA A 92 0.79 2.86 -8.42
N PHE A 93 2.00 2.39 -8.70
CA PHE A 93 2.25 1.38 -9.74
C PHE A 93 2.42 -0.04 -9.20
N ASN A 94 2.70 -0.20 -7.91
CA ASN A 94 3.03 -1.48 -7.29
C ASN A 94 2.29 -1.73 -5.98
N GLN A 95 0.95 -1.59 -5.98
CA GLN A 95 0.11 -1.82 -4.80
C GLN A 95 0.31 -3.19 -4.12
N ASN A 96 0.93 -4.16 -4.79
CA ASN A 96 1.14 -5.53 -4.31
C ASN A 96 2.60 -5.98 -4.27
N GLN A 97 3.59 -5.10 -4.49
CA GLN A 97 5.00 -5.51 -4.52
C GLN A 97 5.85 -4.75 -3.50
N VAL A 98 6.25 -5.45 -2.45
CA VAL A 98 7.41 -5.08 -1.65
C VAL A 98 8.62 -5.76 -2.29
N ALA A 99 9.13 -5.19 -3.39
CA ALA A 99 10.40 -5.63 -3.96
C ALA A 99 11.47 -5.63 -2.86
N GLN A 100 12.08 -6.79 -2.60
CA GLN A 100 13.28 -6.92 -1.78
C GLN A 100 14.44 -6.39 -2.62
N ILE A 101 14.94 -5.19 -2.28
CA ILE A 101 16.02 -4.56 -3.04
C ILE A 101 17.36 -4.87 -2.36
N PRO A 102 18.41 -5.20 -3.14
CA PRO A 102 19.76 -5.43 -2.62
C PRO A 102 20.31 -4.24 -1.81
N SER A 103 21.31 -4.51 -0.97
CA SER A 103 21.85 -3.58 0.05
C SER A 103 22.64 -2.37 -0.48
N GLY A 104 22.33 -1.80 -1.65
CA GLY A 104 23.06 -0.65 -2.18
C GLY A 104 22.18 0.28 -3.01
N SER A 105 22.30 1.58 -2.76
CA SER A 105 21.69 2.61 -3.61
C SER A 105 22.65 3.05 -4.71
N ILE A 106 22.09 3.35 -5.90
CA ILE A 106 22.84 4.00 -6.99
C ILE A 106 23.24 5.45 -6.65
N TYR A 107 22.64 6.03 -5.61
CA TYR A 107 22.86 7.40 -5.18
C TYR A 107 23.73 7.47 -3.93
N LYS A 108 24.66 8.43 -3.91
CA LYS A 108 25.63 8.62 -2.82
C LYS A 108 25.00 9.14 -1.54
N ASP A 109 23.87 9.83 -1.63
CA ASP A 109 23.14 10.46 -0.54
C ASP A 109 21.91 9.65 -0.09
N VAL A 110 21.80 8.40 -0.54
CA VAL A 110 20.77 7.46 -0.11
C VAL A 110 21.44 6.33 0.68
N PRO A 111 21.33 6.32 2.02
CA PRO A 111 21.97 5.31 2.84
C PRO A 111 21.49 3.89 2.54
N VAL A 112 22.36 2.91 2.77
CA VAL A 112 21.99 1.49 2.72
C VAL A 112 20.90 1.20 3.75
N GLY A 113 19.87 0.46 3.34
CA GLY A 113 18.72 0.14 4.20
C GLY A 113 17.78 1.32 4.44
N TYR A 114 17.96 2.45 3.75
CA TYR A 114 17.01 3.56 3.82
C TYR A 114 15.64 3.12 3.30
N TRP A 115 14.58 3.38 4.06
CA TRP A 115 13.26 2.78 3.82
C TRP A 115 12.65 3.17 2.45
N THR A 116 12.99 4.35 1.90
CA THR A 116 12.58 4.77 0.55
C THR A 116 13.57 4.39 -0.54
N ALA A 117 14.76 3.85 -0.23
CA ALA A 117 15.73 3.46 -1.26
C ALA A 117 15.10 2.58 -2.35
N PRO A 118 14.24 1.59 -2.01
CA PRO A 118 13.52 0.83 -3.03
C PRO A 118 12.66 1.68 -3.97
N ALA A 119 11.94 2.65 -3.41
CA ALA A 119 11.06 3.53 -4.17
C ALA A 119 11.84 4.50 -5.06
N ILE A 120 12.97 4.99 -4.57
CA ILE A 120 13.87 5.87 -5.30
C ILE A 120 14.47 5.15 -6.51
N GLU A 121 14.94 3.92 -6.34
CA GLU A 121 15.53 3.13 -7.41
C GLU A 121 14.50 2.74 -8.47
N GLU A 122 13.31 2.32 -8.04
CA GLU A 122 12.24 1.97 -8.94
C GLU A 122 11.76 3.19 -9.75
N ALA A 123 11.56 4.33 -9.09
CA ALA A 123 11.21 5.57 -9.78
C ALA A 123 12.29 6.01 -10.80
N TYR A 124 13.56 5.68 -10.54
CA TYR A 124 14.64 5.90 -11.50
C TYR A 124 14.61 4.92 -12.69
N GLN A 125 14.48 3.62 -12.43
CA GLN A 125 14.46 2.59 -13.46
C GLN A 125 13.28 2.73 -14.43
N THR A 126 12.15 3.22 -13.92
CA THR A 126 10.92 3.46 -14.68
C THR A 126 10.90 4.84 -15.36
N GLY A 127 11.87 5.71 -15.05
CA GLY A 127 11.97 7.06 -15.63
C GLY A 127 11.03 8.09 -15.02
N PHE A 128 10.31 7.77 -13.93
CA PHE A 128 9.44 8.72 -13.22
C PHE A 128 10.23 9.81 -12.48
N MET A 129 11.40 9.46 -11.96
CA MET A 129 12.26 10.40 -11.25
C MET A 129 13.71 10.22 -11.68
N THR A 130 14.40 11.33 -11.86
CA THR A 130 15.85 11.33 -12.12
C THR A 130 16.59 11.90 -10.92
N GLY A 131 17.84 11.48 -10.77
CA GLY A 131 18.77 12.13 -9.87
C GLY A 131 19.44 13.35 -10.50
N TYR A 132 20.36 13.91 -9.74
CA TYR A 132 21.17 15.06 -10.09
C TYR A 132 22.59 14.65 -10.48
N PRO A 133 23.31 15.51 -11.21
CA PRO A 133 24.72 15.30 -11.53
C PRO A 133 25.55 14.96 -10.28
N GLY A 134 26.54 14.07 -10.45
CA GLY A 134 27.40 13.62 -9.36
C GLY A 134 26.87 12.41 -8.57
N GLY A 135 25.70 11.89 -8.93
CA GLY A 135 25.11 10.69 -8.34
C GLY A 135 24.33 10.98 -7.06
N PHE A 136 23.56 12.07 -7.03
CA PHE A 136 22.76 12.50 -5.88
C PHE A 136 21.27 12.42 -6.19
N PHE A 137 20.45 12.02 -5.24
CA PHE A 137 18.98 12.04 -5.38
C PHE A 137 18.32 13.22 -4.66
N ARG A 138 18.96 13.71 -3.59
CA ARG A 138 18.46 14.71 -2.64
C ARG A 138 17.14 14.31 -1.99
N PRO A 139 17.11 13.21 -1.21
CA PRO A 139 15.86 12.64 -0.70
C PRO A 139 15.02 13.64 0.11
N LYS A 140 15.66 14.57 0.82
CA LYS A 140 15.00 15.56 1.70
C LYS A 140 14.75 16.92 1.06
N GLU A 141 15.09 17.09 -0.21
CA GLU A 141 14.70 18.31 -0.93
C GLU A 141 13.17 18.33 -1.08
N GLU A 142 12.58 19.49 -0.80
CA GLU A 142 11.14 19.67 -0.77
C GLU A 142 10.57 19.91 -2.17
N VAL A 143 9.42 19.32 -2.45
CA VAL A 143 8.61 19.55 -3.65
C VAL A 143 7.20 19.97 -3.25
N SER A 144 6.52 20.66 -4.17
CA SER A 144 5.11 21.00 -4.00
C SER A 144 4.27 19.72 -4.02
N LYS A 145 3.71 19.34 -2.87
CA LYS A 145 2.94 18.11 -2.70
C LYS A 145 1.79 18.05 -3.70
N VAL A 146 0.98 19.09 -3.76
CA VAL A 146 -0.21 19.09 -4.62
C VAL A 146 0.17 19.03 -6.10
N GLN A 147 1.19 19.76 -6.55
CA GLN A 147 1.61 19.69 -7.95
C GLN A 147 2.08 18.28 -8.32
N ALA A 148 2.85 17.63 -7.45
CA ALA A 148 3.32 16.27 -7.65
C ALA A 148 2.16 15.26 -7.69
N ILE A 149 1.18 15.42 -6.80
CA ILE A 149 0.01 14.54 -6.69
C ILE A 149 -0.98 14.70 -7.84
N VAL A 150 -1.23 15.92 -8.29
CA VAL A 150 -2.06 16.18 -9.47
C VAL A 150 -1.40 15.58 -10.71
N SER A 151 -0.09 15.83 -10.91
CA SER A 151 0.65 15.25 -12.05
C SER A 151 0.58 13.72 -12.04
N LEU A 152 0.71 13.09 -10.87
CA LEU A 152 0.58 11.63 -10.75
C LEU A 152 -0.84 11.16 -11.05
N ALA A 153 -1.87 11.85 -10.57
CA ALA A 153 -3.26 11.50 -10.81
C ALA A 153 -3.61 11.58 -12.31
N GLU A 154 -3.14 12.61 -13.01
CA GLU A 154 -3.29 12.78 -14.46
C GLU A 154 -2.63 11.64 -15.24
N VAL A 155 -1.41 11.25 -14.86
CA VAL A 155 -0.71 10.10 -15.47
C VAL A 155 -1.51 8.81 -15.29
N LEU A 156 -2.08 8.57 -14.10
CA LEU A 156 -2.86 7.37 -13.81
C LEU A 156 -4.25 7.35 -14.47
N ASP A 157 -4.77 8.51 -14.84
CA ASP A 157 -6.06 8.66 -15.53
C ASP A 157 -5.88 8.70 -17.07
N GLY A 158 -4.64 8.74 -17.57
CA GLY A 158 -4.33 8.80 -19.01
C GLY A 158 -4.58 10.17 -19.64
N SER A 159 -4.93 11.18 -18.84
CA SER A 159 -5.22 12.55 -19.24
C SER A 159 -3.92 13.37 -19.25
N SER A 160 -3.18 13.33 -20.36
CA SER A 160 -1.93 14.09 -20.57
C SER A 160 -2.15 15.62 -20.76
N SER A 161 -2.88 16.27 -19.86
CA SER A 161 -2.95 17.74 -19.80
C SER A 161 -1.98 18.27 -18.75
N PRO A 162 -0.95 19.05 -19.11
CA PRO A 162 -0.04 19.63 -18.12
C PRO A 162 -0.79 20.59 -17.17
N PRO A 163 -0.37 20.70 -15.90
CA PRO A 163 -0.98 21.62 -14.96
C PRO A 163 -0.81 23.04 -15.47
N THR A 164 -1.91 23.63 -15.95
CA THR A 164 -1.94 25.03 -16.37
C THR A 164 -1.92 25.86 -15.10
N ALA A 165 -0.74 26.33 -14.69
CA ALA A 165 -0.63 27.36 -13.67
C ALA A 165 -1.29 28.63 -14.21
N SER A 166 -2.54 28.86 -13.82
CA SER A 166 -3.28 30.07 -14.12
C SER A 166 -3.48 30.85 -12.82
N LYS A 167 -2.50 31.70 -12.48
CA LYS A 167 -2.65 33.15 -12.34
C LYS A 167 -1.33 33.80 -11.94
#